data_AF-A0A2T7PD69-F1
#
_entry.id   AF-A0A2T7PD69-F1
#
_cell.length_a   1.000
_cell.length_b   1.000
_cell.length_c   1.000
_cell.angle_alpha   90.00
_cell.angle_beta   90.00
_cell.angle_gamma   90.00
#
_symmetry.space_group_name_H-M   'P 1'
#
loop_
_entity.id
_entity.type
_entity.pdbx_description
1 polymer ?
#
loop_
_entity_poly.entity_id
_entity_poly.type
_entity_poly.pdbx_seq_one_letter_code
_entity_poly.pdbx_strand_id
1 'polypeptide(L)'
;MSSYTSSPKHFNDYDFDNDEFDYNSASDFDDDRDLDGNVSDEDTEDASETEEKTQTGNRTEIKEQMYQDKLAQLKKQLQALQEGTLPEYIKRLKKIDQQYKERLRLNELWRDIELEVVERDYHKEKKESVKEFEEKKVELKETLVMELKEKKGNIETERQTMDLNNGDFMEMKPIMTRKLRRRPNDPMPMPEKRRKPSPDILAYYSYSSSEIAEDMRILNKVSGKPLAKKLPPVPTPVVDMNLDVKIEDGKLYYDKRWFTRNQPIMLESKEGGKVMGSIINISAQEILVRRATDNVALYGRLVARAIVAGIHNEFQLRPGARDKQPLHLVTGSYGFSKSVAKNSVLKKWTFGDDAYFIARNKVADVIGVADGVGGWRNYGIDPSAFPRQLMATCQRLVEEGHFRPQAPASIIAASYEELQQHKDPLLGSSTACIVSLHREERTIYTANLGDSGFLIIRDGEVVHRSLEQQHYFNTPFQLAVAPPSQQGLVLSDSPEVAESSSFEVEDGDVIILGTDGLFDNLSEDMILGYVSAQLKDNREESVQKTALTIAEKAYQLSFDPDYMSPFALSAVDVGIQLSGGKPDDITCVMARVTNQSDIYI
;
A
#
# COMPACT_ATOMS: atom_id res chain seq x y z
N MET A 1 30.80 49.03 -8.54
CA MET A 1 30.20 50.31 -8.11
C MET A 1 28.74 50.31 -8.57
N SER A 2 27.83 50.24 -7.58
CA SER A 2 26.41 50.67 -7.56
C SER A 2 25.46 50.14 -8.66
N SER A 3 24.61 49.13 -8.47
CA SER A 3 23.39 48.99 -7.63
C SER A 3 22.26 49.98 -7.94
N TYR A 4 21.19 49.50 -8.57
CA TYR A 4 19.80 49.86 -8.26
C TYR A 4 18.89 48.64 -8.47
N THR A 5 18.41 48.13 -7.35
CA THR A 5 17.38 47.10 -7.20
C THR A 5 16.00 47.75 -7.30
N SER A 6 15.05 47.09 -7.95
CA SER A 6 13.63 47.36 -7.73
C SER A 6 12.88 46.02 -7.80
N SER A 7 12.54 45.50 -6.62
CA SER A 7 11.75 44.29 -6.43
C SER A 7 10.28 44.59 -6.75
N PRO A 8 9.55 43.68 -7.42
CA PRO A 8 8.09 43.73 -7.41
C PRO A 8 7.63 43.30 -6.02
N LYS A 9 6.92 44.17 -5.32
CA LYS A 9 6.27 43.88 -4.05
C LYS A 9 5.22 42.79 -4.29
N HIS A 10 5.40 41.63 -3.65
CA HIS A 10 4.36 40.61 -3.53
C HIS A 10 3.12 41.24 -2.89
N PHE A 11 1.99 41.11 -3.59
CA PHE A 11 0.69 41.53 -3.11
C PHE A 11 0.02 40.31 -2.45
N ASN A 12 -0.33 40.49 -1.17
CA ASN A 12 -1.26 39.72 -0.34
C ASN A 12 -0.76 38.46 0.38
N ASP A 13 -0.46 38.66 1.66
CA ASP A 13 -1.05 37.87 2.74
C ASP A 13 -2.59 37.91 2.61
N TYR A 14 -3.22 36.74 2.55
CA TYR A 14 -4.62 36.58 2.90
C TYR A 14 -4.68 35.48 3.95
N ASP A 15 -4.66 35.92 5.22
CA ASP A 15 -5.09 35.12 6.36
C ASP A 15 -6.53 34.62 6.10
N PHE A 16 -6.67 33.31 5.95
CA PHE A 16 -7.96 32.65 6.08
C PHE A 16 -8.21 32.47 7.58
N ASP A 17 -8.77 33.52 8.21
CA ASP A 17 -9.36 33.37 9.53
C ASP A 17 -10.48 32.34 9.44
N ASN A 18 -10.23 31.25 10.15
CA ASN A 18 -11.06 30.07 10.29
C ASN A 18 -12.08 30.37 11.40
N ASP A 19 -13.12 31.15 11.10
CA ASP A 19 -14.21 31.37 12.07
C ASP A 19 -15.17 30.18 12.04
N GLU A 20 -14.84 29.29 12.95
CA GLU A 20 -15.64 28.30 13.67
C GLU A 20 -17.15 28.56 13.65
N PHE A 21 -17.89 27.53 13.25
CA PHE A 21 -19.34 27.48 13.29
C PHE A 21 -19.84 27.52 14.74
N ASP A 22 -20.27 28.68 15.22
CA ASP A 22 -21.02 28.76 16.48
C ASP A 22 -22.54 28.64 16.22
N TYR A 23 -23.08 27.50 16.63
CA TYR A 23 -24.50 27.18 16.60
C TYR A 23 -25.10 27.46 17.99
N ASN A 24 -25.09 28.71 18.46
CA ASN A 24 -25.80 29.08 19.71
C ASN A 24 -26.19 30.57 19.73
N SER A 25 -27.44 30.87 19.39
CA SER A 25 -28.10 32.07 19.92
C SER A 25 -29.60 31.84 19.98
N ALA A 26 -30.02 31.17 21.06
CA ALA A 26 -31.40 31.14 21.51
C ALA A 26 -31.46 31.78 22.90
N SER A 27 -31.97 33.01 22.92
CA SER A 27 -32.67 33.67 24.03
C SER A 27 -32.00 33.74 25.40
N ASP A 28 -31.28 34.85 25.65
CA ASP A 28 -31.30 35.49 26.96
C ASP A 28 -32.68 36.14 27.17
N PHE A 29 -33.47 35.56 28.08
CA PHE A 29 -34.51 36.27 28.80
C PHE A 29 -34.39 35.86 30.27
N ASP A 30 -34.05 36.84 31.10
CA ASP A 30 -33.95 36.75 32.55
C ASP A 30 -35.19 36.09 33.18
N ASP A 31 -34.97 35.08 34.02
CA ASP A 31 -35.94 34.62 35.00
C ASP A 31 -35.23 34.47 36.36
N ASP A 32 -35.23 35.58 37.11
CA ASP A 32 -34.91 35.61 38.53
C ASP A 32 -36.01 34.89 39.33
N ARG A 33 -35.62 33.84 40.07
CA ARG A 33 -36.26 33.22 41.26
C ARG A 33 -35.44 31.96 41.61
N ASP A 34 -34.99 31.66 42.83
CA ASP A 34 -35.45 31.93 44.19
C ASP A 34 -34.24 31.84 45.15
N LEU A 35 -34.24 32.59 46.26
CA LEU A 35 -33.61 32.14 47.52
C LEU A 35 -34.29 32.82 48.72
N ASP A 36 -34.90 31.97 49.54
CA ASP A 36 -35.58 32.24 50.81
C ASP A 36 -34.78 33.09 51.80
N GLY A 37 -35.48 34.00 52.49
CA GLY A 37 -34.92 34.88 53.51
C GLY A 37 -35.99 35.46 54.45
N ASN A 38 -36.57 34.58 55.26
CA ASN A 38 -37.41 34.79 56.45
C ASN A 38 -37.10 36.07 57.29
N VAL A 39 -38.09 36.95 57.52
CA VAL A 39 -38.33 37.80 58.72
C VAL A 39 -39.67 38.57 58.54
N SER A 40 -40.69 38.29 59.36
CA SER A 40 -41.13 39.05 60.55
C SER A 40 -42.06 40.25 60.28
N ASP A 41 -43.26 40.11 60.85
CA ASP A 41 -44.18 41.11 61.40
C ASP A 41 -45.32 41.77 60.59
N GLU A 42 -46.50 41.65 61.24
CA GLU A 42 -47.61 42.60 61.37
C GLU A 42 -48.70 42.68 60.28
N ASP A 43 -49.84 42.10 60.65
CA ASP A 43 -51.21 42.62 60.55
C ASP A 43 -51.51 43.63 59.43
N THR A 44 -52.35 43.25 58.47
CA THR A 44 -53.57 44.01 58.08
C THR A 44 -54.40 43.14 57.13
N GLU A 45 -55.61 42.77 57.58
CA GLU A 45 -56.63 42.13 56.76
C GLU A 45 -57.23 43.09 55.72
N ASP A 46 -57.66 42.50 54.60
CA ASP A 46 -58.85 42.89 53.84
C ASP A 46 -58.78 44.18 52.99
N ALA A 47 -58.30 44.06 51.73
CA ALA A 47 -58.86 44.72 50.52
C ALA A 47 -57.92 44.69 49.30
N SER A 48 -57.90 43.62 48.48
CA SER A 48 -57.30 43.71 47.11
C SER A 48 -57.65 42.59 46.11
N GLU A 49 -58.66 41.74 46.35
CA GLU A 49 -58.95 40.61 45.44
C GLU A 49 -59.50 41.01 44.05
N THR A 50 -59.88 42.28 43.84
CA THR A 50 -60.42 42.78 42.57
C THR A 50 -59.41 43.42 41.61
N GLU A 51 -58.19 43.78 42.06
CA GLU A 51 -57.19 44.41 41.18
C GLU A 51 -56.19 43.41 40.56
N GLU A 52 -55.88 42.30 41.24
CA GLU A 52 -54.91 41.30 40.77
C GLU A 52 -55.36 40.49 39.53
N LYS A 53 -56.66 40.23 39.37
CA LYS A 53 -57.20 39.51 38.18
C LYS A 53 -57.08 40.34 36.90
N THR A 54 -57.13 41.67 37.00
CA THR A 54 -57.01 42.58 35.86
C THR A 54 -55.57 42.73 35.38
N GLN A 55 -54.59 42.79 36.30
CA GLN A 55 -53.16 42.86 35.93
C GLN A 55 -52.63 41.55 35.34
N THR A 56 -53.08 40.40 35.85
CA THR A 56 -52.67 39.08 35.33
C THR A 56 -53.26 38.80 33.95
N GLY A 57 -54.52 39.13 33.71
CA GLY A 57 -55.18 39.05 32.38
C GLY A 57 -54.53 39.95 31.33
N ASN A 58 -54.24 41.20 31.68
CA ASN A 58 -53.56 42.14 30.78
C ASN A 58 -52.13 41.66 30.42
N ARG A 59 -51.41 41.04 31.36
CA ARG A 59 -50.06 40.50 31.10
C ARG A 59 -50.07 39.29 30.17
N THR A 60 -51.09 38.44 30.25
CA THR A 60 -51.27 37.31 29.32
C THR A 60 -51.66 37.77 27.91
N GLU A 61 -52.52 38.77 27.81
CA GLU A 61 -52.93 39.34 26.51
C GLU A 61 -51.76 40.02 25.80
N ILE A 62 -50.91 40.76 26.52
CA ILE A 62 -49.70 41.38 25.95
C ILE A 62 -48.69 40.31 25.46
N LYS A 63 -48.52 39.22 26.22
CA LYS A 63 -47.65 38.10 25.78
C LYS A 63 -48.21 37.38 24.56
N GLU A 64 -49.51 37.18 24.50
CA GLU A 64 -50.18 36.58 23.35
C GLU A 64 -50.07 37.48 22.11
N GLN A 65 -50.21 38.79 22.28
CA GLN A 65 -50.04 39.76 21.22
C GLN A 65 -48.60 39.80 20.70
N MET A 66 -47.59 39.79 21.58
CA MET A 66 -46.19 39.66 21.17
C MET A 66 -45.90 38.37 20.42
N TYR A 67 -46.54 37.26 20.81
CA TYR A 67 -46.40 35.98 20.11
C TYR A 67 -47.03 36.03 18.71
N GLN A 68 -48.22 36.61 18.59
CA GLN A 68 -48.89 36.79 17.30
C GLN A 68 -48.12 37.73 16.37
N ASP A 69 -47.56 38.82 16.89
CA ASP A 69 -46.72 39.75 16.13
C ASP A 69 -45.42 39.08 15.66
N LYS A 70 -44.77 38.29 16.53
CA LYS A 70 -43.57 37.52 16.17
C LYS A 70 -43.88 36.45 15.12
N LEU A 71 -45.02 35.77 15.22
CA LEU A 71 -45.49 34.81 14.23
C LEU A 71 -45.75 35.50 12.88
N ALA A 72 -46.38 36.68 12.88
CA ALA A 72 -46.62 37.46 11.67
C ALA A 72 -45.32 37.93 11.02
N GLN A 73 -44.34 38.36 11.82
CA GLN A 73 -43.01 38.75 11.34
C GLN A 73 -42.27 37.56 10.69
N LEU A 74 -42.29 36.40 11.33
CA LEU A 74 -41.68 35.17 10.79
C LEU A 74 -42.37 34.71 9.49
N LYS A 75 -43.71 34.77 9.42
CA LYS A 75 -44.46 34.46 8.19
C LYS A 75 -44.09 35.42 7.06
N LYS A 76 -43.92 36.72 7.34
CA LYS A 76 -43.50 37.72 6.37
C LYS A 76 -42.06 37.49 5.88
N GLN A 77 -41.15 37.11 6.76
CA GLN A 77 -39.78 36.73 6.39
C GLN A 77 -39.75 35.46 5.53
N LEU A 78 -40.59 34.47 5.85
CA LEU A 78 -40.70 33.23 5.08
C LEU A 78 -41.27 33.48 3.69
N GLN A 79 -42.27 34.35 3.56
CA GLN A 79 -42.79 34.78 2.26
C GLN A 79 -41.74 35.55 1.45
N ALA A 80 -41.00 36.47 2.07
CA ALA A 80 -39.91 37.19 1.41
C ALA A 80 -38.75 36.27 0.99
N LEU A 81 -38.50 35.19 1.72
CA LEU A 81 -37.54 34.15 1.34
C LEU A 81 -38.04 33.34 0.14
N GLN A 82 -39.33 32.94 0.13
CA GLN A 82 -39.96 32.23 -0.99
C GLN A 82 -39.99 33.08 -2.27
N GLU A 83 -40.21 34.38 -2.14
CA GLU A 83 -40.16 35.35 -3.24
C GLU A 83 -38.71 35.74 -3.61
N GLY A 84 -37.71 35.26 -2.86
CA GLY A 84 -36.29 35.56 -3.09
C GLY A 84 -35.87 37.01 -2.82
N THR A 85 -36.73 37.80 -2.17
CA THR A 85 -36.53 39.23 -1.89
C THR A 85 -35.90 39.51 -0.53
N LEU A 86 -35.68 38.48 0.30
CA LEU A 86 -35.07 38.63 1.62
C LEU A 86 -33.64 39.21 1.52
N PRO A 87 -33.34 40.37 2.14
CA PRO A 87 -32.04 41.04 1.98
C PRO A 87 -30.82 40.21 2.42
N GLU A 88 -30.95 39.42 3.48
CA GLU A 88 -29.88 38.54 3.97
C GLU A 88 -29.58 37.41 3.00
N TYR A 89 -30.63 36.82 2.40
CA TYR A 89 -30.50 35.78 1.37
C TYR A 89 -29.82 36.33 0.11
N ILE A 90 -30.23 37.51 -0.36
CA ILE A 90 -29.60 38.18 -1.51
C ILE A 90 -28.14 38.52 -1.23
N LYS A 91 -27.81 39.00 -0.02
CA LYS A 91 -26.43 39.30 0.37
C LYS A 91 -25.57 38.04 0.37
N ARG A 92 -26.10 36.92 0.87
CA ARG A 92 -25.40 35.62 0.87
C ARG A 92 -25.23 35.07 -0.55
N LEU A 93 -26.24 35.19 -1.41
CA LEU A 93 -26.14 34.83 -2.84
C LEU A 93 -25.09 35.67 -3.56
N LYS A 94 -25.04 36.98 -3.35
CA LYS A 94 -24.00 37.84 -3.94
C LYS A 94 -22.60 37.46 -3.47
N LYS A 95 -22.43 37.07 -2.20
CA LYS A 95 -21.14 36.59 -1.68
C LYS A 95 -20.72 35.29 -2.37
N ILE A 96 -21.65 34.35 -2.56
CA ILE A 96 -21.39 33.08 -3.27
C ILE A 96 -21.07 33.32 -4.76
N ASP A 97 -21.81 34.21 -5.43
CA ASP A 97 -21.56 34.58 -6.83
C ASP A 97 -20.19 35.25 -7.00
N GLN A 98 -19.78 36.10 -6.05
CA GLN A 98 -18.46 36.70 -6.04
C GLN A 98 -17.35 35.65 -5.85
N GLN A 99 -17.53 34.71 -4.92
CA GLN A 99 -16.59 33.59 -4.71
C GLN A 99 -16.49 32.70 -5.96
N TYR A 100 -17.63 32.42 -6.62
CA TYR A 100 -17.66 31.67 -7.87
C TYR A 100 -16.87 32.37 -8.98
N LYS A 101 -17.06 33.68 -9.14
CA LYS A 101 -16.33 34.49 -10.14
C LYS A 101 -14.83 34.58 -9.85
N GLU A 102 -14.43 34.72 -8.59
CA GLU A 102 -13.01 34.69 -8.21
C GLU A 102 -12.39 33.32 -8.49
N ARG A 103 -13.09 32.24 -8.17
CA ARG A 103 -12.63 30.88 -8.47
C ARG A 103 -12.48 30.64 -9.98
N LEU A 104 -13.44 31.10 -10.79
CA LEU A 104 -13.36 31.01 -12.24
C LEU A 104 -12.12 31.75 -12.78
N ARG A 105 -11.88 32.98 -12.29
CA ARG A 105 -10.73 33.80 -12.67
C ARG A 105 -9.40 33.16 -12.26
N LEU A 106 -9.33 32.59 -11.06
CA LEU A 106 -8.14 31.88 -10.59
C LEU A 106 -7.87 30.65 -11.45
N ASN A 107 -8.90 29.87 -11.79
CA ASN A 107 -8.77 28.71 -12.67
C ASN A 107 -8.27 29.09 -14.08
N GLU A 108 -8.73 30.21 -14.65
CA GLU A 108 -8.22 30.72 -15.92
C GLU A 108 -6.73 31.08 -15.83
N LEU A 109 -6.33 31.78 -14.75
CA LEU A 109 -4.92 32.14 -14.53
C LEU A 109 -4.04 30.91 -14.35
N TRP A 110 -4.52 29.90 -13.60
CA TRP A 110 -3.82 28.63 -13.39
C TRP A 110 -3.62 27.88 -14.71
N ARG A 111 -4.68 27.77 -15.51
CA ARG A 111 -4.59 27.14 -16.84
C ARG A 111 -3.55 27.82 -17.72
N ASP A 112 -3.52 29.15 -17.73
CA ASP A 112 -2.59 29.91 -18.57
C ASP A 112 -1.13 29.72 -18.10
N ILE A 113 -0.88 29.71 -16.79
CA ILE A 113 0.45 29.41 -16.22
C ILE A 113 0.86 27.98 -16.54
N GLU A 114 -0.04 27.02 -16.40
CA GLU A 114 0.22 25.60 -16.66
C GLU A 114 0.54 25.36 -18.13
N LEU A 115 -0.19 26.01 -19.05
CA LEU A 115 0.12 26.00 -20.48
C LEU A 115 1.53 26.54 -20.76
N GLU A 116 1.92 27.66 -20.15
CA GLU A 116 3.28 28.21 -20.30
C GLU A 116 4.37 27.27 -19.77
N VAL A 117 4.09 26.53 -18.69
CA VAL A 117 5.02 25.54 -18.14
C VAL A 117 5.19 24.37 -19.10
N VAL A 118 4.07 23.79 -19.58
CA VAL A 118 4.09 22.68 -20.54
C VAL A 118 4.80 23.09 -21.84
N GLU A 119 4.55 24.30 -22.34
CA GLU A 119 5.26 24.80 -23.52
C GLU A 119 6.77 24.92 -23.28
N ARG A 120 7.19 25.42 -22.11
CA ARG A 120 8.61 25.54 -21.76
C ARG A 120 9.27 24.17 -21.68
N ASP A 121 8.60 23.21 -21.08
CA ASP A 121 9.10 21.85 -20.92
C ASP A 121 9.20 21.14 -22.27
N TYR A 122 8.20 21.28 -23.14
CA TYR A 122 8.24 20.78 -24.52
C TYR A 122 9.46 21.32 -25.28
N HIS A 123 9.75 22.62 -25.17
CA HIS A 123 10.92 23.20 -25.85
C HIS A 123 12.25 22.70 -25.29
N LYS A 124 12.31 22.51 -23.97
CA LYS A 124 13.50 21.97 -23.29
C LYS A 124 13.75 20.53 -23.71
N GLU A 125 12.73 19.68 -23.63
CA GLU A 125 12.81 18.27 -24.00
C GLU A 125 13.20 18.11 -25.48
N LYS A 126 12.55 18.85 -26.38
CA LYS A 126 12.91 18.85 -27.81
C LYS A 126 14.39 19.19 -28.05
N LYS A 127 14.95 20.13 -27.29
CA LYS A 127 16.36 20.51 -27.39
C LYS A 127 17.27 19.41 -26.85
N GLU A 128 16.88 18.78 -25.74
CA GLU A 128 17.63 17.68 -25.13
C GLU A 128 17.62 16.43 -26.00
N SER A 129 16.50 16.06 -26.61
CA SER A 129 16.41 14.91 -27.53
C SER A 129 17.31 15.09 -28.77
N VAL A 130 17.37 16.30 -29.33
CA VAL A 130 18.27 16.60 -30.46
C VAL A 130 19.72 16.46 -30.04
N LYS A 131 20.07 16.98 -28.87
CA LYS A 131 21.43 16.89 -28.32
C LYS A 131 21.83 15.42 -28.07
N GLU A 132 20.94 14.63 -27.45
CA GLU A 132 21.17 13.21 -27.19
C GLU A 132 21.34 12.41 -28.48
N PHE A 133 20.55 12.70 -29.51
CA PHE A 133 20.69 12.08 -30.83
C PHE A 133 22.08 12.36 -31.44
N GLU A 134 22.55 13.61 -31.34
CA GLU A 134 23.88 13.98 -31.84
C GLU A 134 25.00 13.29 -31.05
N GLU A 135 24.89 13.22 -29.72
CA GLU A 135 25.85 12.54 -28.86
C GLU A 135 25.92 11.04 -29.17
N LYS A 136 24.78 10.34 -29.25
CA LYS A 136 24.72 8.91 -29.63
C LYS A 136 25.28 8.65 -31.02
N LYS A 137 25.06 9.56 -31.97
CA LYS A 137 25.62 9.47 -33.33
C LYS A 137 27.15 9.55 -33.31
N VAL A 138 27.72 10.36 -32.42
CA VAL A 138 29.18 10.45 -32.24
C VAL A 138 29.70 9.19 -31.54
N GLU A 139 29.07 8.78 -30.45
CA GLU A 139 29.43 7.58 -29.69
C GLU A 139 29.46 6.33 -30.59
N LEU A 140 28.41 6.10 -31.38
CA LEU A 140 28.34 4.95 -32.29
C LEU A 140 29.48 4.93 -33.31
N LYS A 141 29.85 6.11 -33.83
CA LYS A 141 30.99 6.23 -34.75
C LYS A 141 32.29 5.89 -34.05
N GLU A 142 32.49 6.35 -32.81
CA GLU A 142 33.69 6.06 -32.03
C GLU A 142 33.80 4.57 -31.67
N THR A 143 32.69 3.93 -31.27
CA THR A 143 32.62 2.49 -31.01
C THR A 143 32.98 1.69 -32.26
N LEU A 144 32.41 2.02 -33.42
CA LEU A 144 32.71 1.33 -34.67
C LEU A 144 34.19 1.49 -35.07
N VAL A 145 34.74 2.69 -34.89
CA VAL A 145 36.18 2.94 -35.13
C VAL A 145 37.05 2.12 -34.17
N MET A 146 36.65 2.00 -32.90
CA MET A 146 37.37 1.20 -31.91
C MET A 146 37.35 -0.29 -32.27
N GLU A 147 36.19 -0.85 -32.61
CA GLU A 147 36.06 -2.25 -33.03
C GLU A 147 36.91 -2.56 -34.28
N LEU A 148 36.93 -1.65 -35.26
CA LEU A 148 37.74 -1.81 -36.46
C LEU A 148 39.25 -1.76 -36.14
N LYS A 149 39.66 -0.89 -35.21
CA LYS A 149 41.05 -0.82 -34.73
C LYS A 149 41.46 -2.08 -33.97
N GLU A 150 40.58 -2.61 -33.12
CA GLU A 150 40.81 -3.85 -32.38
C GLU A 150 40.91 -5.05 -33.33
N LYS A 151 39.98 -5.20 -34.29
CA LYS A 151 40.04 -6.25 -35.32
C LYS A 151 41.33 -6.16 -36.13
N LYS A 152 41.75 -4.94 -36.51
CA LYS A 152 43.03 -4.73 -37.19
C LYS A 152 44.20 -5.20 -36.31
N GLY A 153 44.21 -4.83 -35.03
CA GLY A 153 45.24 -5.27 -34.08
C GLY A 153 45.29 -6.79 -33.92
N ASN A 154 44.14 -7.44 -33.77
CA ASN A 154 44.04 -8.90 -33.67
C ASN A 154 44.61 -9.59 -34.91
N ILE A 155 44.26 -9.11 -36.11
CA ILE A 155 44.80 -9.63 -37.38
C ILE A 155 46.33 -9.40 -37.46
N GLU A 156 46.82 -8.25 -37.02
CA GLU A 156 48.26 -7.96 -37.00
C GLU A 156 49.01 -8.89 -36.01
N THR A 157 48.42 -9.17 -34.84
CA THR A 157 49.00 -10.12 -33.87
C THR A 157 48.96 -11.56 -34.37
N GLU A 158 47.86 -11.99 -34.99
CA GLU A 158 47.71 -13.33 -35.58
C GLU A 158 48.74 -13.52 -36.70
N ARG A 159 48.91 -12.52 -37.57
CA ARG A 159 49.93 -12.52 -38.61
C ARG A 159 51.35 -12.64 -38.04
N GLN A 160 51.69 -11.84 -37.02
CA GLN A 160 53.00 -11.95 -36.36
C GLN A 160 53.23 -13.33 -35.74
N THR A 161 52.18 -13.93 -35.18
CA THR A 161 52.22 -15.28 -34.58
C THR A 161 52.39 -16.36 -35.66
N MET A 162 51.71 -16.21 -36.79
CA MET A 162 51.87 -17.11 -37.96
C MET A 162 53.28 -17.01 -38.57
N ASP A 163 53.83 -15.81 -38.70
CA ASP A 163 55.20 -15.60 -39.21
C ASP A 163 56.26 -16.23 -38.28
N LEU A 164 55.99 -16.32 -36.96
CA LEU A 164 56.88 -16.97 -35.97
C LEU A 164 56.76 -18.51 -35.95
N ASN A 165 55.60 -19.07 -36.32
CA ASN A 165 55.33 -20.52 -36.30
C ASN A 165 55.60 -21.23 -37.64
N ASN A 166 56.14 -20.54 -38.63
CA ASN A 166 56.27 -21.02 -40.01
C ASN A 166 57.41 -22.04 -40.25
N GLY A 167 57.71 -22.86 -39.26
CA GLY A 167 58.81 -23.83 -39.27
C GLY A 167 58.44 -25.23 -38.78
N ASP A 168 57.21 -25.71 -38.92
CA ASP A 168 56.86 -27.14 -39.12
C ASP A 168 55.34 -27.38 -38.96
N PHE A 169 54.61 -27.58 -40.07
CA PHE A 169 53.47 -28.51 -40.11
C PHE A 169 52.96 -28.73 -41.55
N MET A 170 53.59 -29.68 -42.26
CA MET A 170 52.99 -30.32 -43.43
C MET A 170 52.08 -31.46 -42.96
N GLU A 171 50.91 -31.58 -43.60
CA GLU A 171 49.98 -32.74 -43.63
C GLU A 171 49.03 -33.00 -42.44
N MET A 172 47.78 -32.56 -42.59
CA MET A 172 46.61 -33.34 -42.12
C MET A 172 45.64 -33.59 -43.28
N LYS A 173 45.40 -34.87 -43.58
CA LYS A 173 44.59 -35.36 -44.71
C LYS A 173 43.08 -35.21 -44.46
N PRO A 174 42.27 -34.99 -45.51
CA PRO A 174 40.82 -34.79 -45.40
C PRO A 174 40.04 -36.12 -45.30
N ILE A 175 39.01 -36.17 -44.44
CA ILE A 175 38.08 -37.31 -44.32
C ILE A 175 36.97 -37.20 -45.37
N MET A 176 36.94 -38.14 -46.32
CA MET A 176 35.95 -38.25 -47.41
C MET A 176 34.58 -38.73 -46.92
N THR A 177 33.48 -38.18 -47.49
CA THR A 177 32.19 -38.89 -47.58
C THR A 177 31.62 -38.84 -49.01
N ARG A 178 31.43 -40.02 -49.63
CA ARG A 178 30.95 -40.19 -51.01
C ARG A 178 29.41 -40.15 -51.04
N LYS A 179 28.79 -39.29 -51.87
CA LYS A 179 27.34 -39.31 -52.15
C LYS A 179 27.06 -39.84 -53.56
N LEU A 180 26.18 -40.85 -53.65
CA LEU A 180 25.67 -41.45 -54.90
C LEU A 180 24.79 -40.47 -55.70
N ARG A 181 24.92 -40.46 -57.03
CA ARG A 181 24.14 -39.62 -57.96
C ARG A 181 22.78 -40.28 -58.28
N ARG A 182 21.68 -39.53 -58.17
CA ARG A 182 20.32 -39.94 -58.60
C ARG A 182 20.06 -39.55 -60.07
N ARG A 183 19.21 -40.31 -60.75
CA ARG A 183 18.88 -40.21 -62.19
C ARG A 183 17.69 -39.25 -62.45
N PRO A 184 17.53 -38.73 -63.69
CA PRO A 184 16.82 -37.47 -63.96
C PRO A 184 15.28 -37.44 -63.89
N ASN A 185 14.56 -38.48 -63.42
CA ASN A 185 13.09 -38.55 -63.64
C ASN A 185 12.24 -39.17 -62.51
N ASP A 186 12.55 -38.92 -61.24
CA ASP A 186 11.69 -39.31 -60.10
C ASP A 186 11.03 -38.08 -59.43
N PRO A 187 9.71 -38.09 -59.15
CA PRO A 187 8.99 -36.94 -58.58
C PRO A 187 9.26 -36.70 -57.08
N MET A 188 9.09 -35.45 -56.66
CA MET A 188 9.34 -34.94 -55.29
C MET A 188 8.23 -35.32 -54.29
N PRO A 189 8.57 -35.68 -53.05
CA PRO A 189 7.65 -35.65 -51.92
C PRO A 189 7.90 -34.47 -50.94
N MET A 190 6.79 -34.05 -50.33
CA MET A 190 6.42 -32.81 -49.63
C MET A 190 7.17 -32.40 -48.33
N PRO A 191 6.92 -31.17 -47.80
CA PRO A 191 7.79 -30.43 -46.88
C PRO A 191 7.46 -30.54 -45.37
N GLU A 192 8.39 -29.95 -44.62
CA GLU A 192 8.39 -29.46 -43.22
C GLU A 192 8.88 -30.37 -42.08
N LYS A 193 9.97 -29.92 -41.42
CA LYS A 193 9.97 -29.48 -40.01
C LYS A 193 11.25 -28.70 -39.63
N ARG A 194 11.01 -27.66 -38.82
CA ARG A 194 11.88 -26.57 -38.34
C ARG A 194 13.25 -27.00 -37.78
N ARG A 195 14.27 -26.19 -38.11
CA ARG A 195 15.58 -26.13 -37.44
C ARG A 195 15.50 -25.25 -36.18
N LYS A 196 16.16 -25.68 -35.11
CA LYS A 196 16.63 -24.81 -34.01
C LYS A 196 17.97 -24.16 -34.39
N PRO A 197 18.24 -22.89 -34.02
CA PRO A 197 19.60 -22.35 -34.02
C PRO A 197 20.34 -22.60 -32.69
N SER A 198 21.66 -22.54 -32.80
CA SER A 198 22.74 -22.78 -31.83
C SER A 198 22.91 -21.66 -30.79
N PRO A 199 23.66 -21.91 -29.69
CA PRO A 199 23.64 -21.08 -28.49
C PRO A 199 24.61 -19.90 -28.53
N ASP A 200 24.15 -18.73 -28.09
CA ASP A 200 24.98 -17.56 -27.79
C ASP A 200 25.57 -17.63 -26.37
N ILE A 201 26.77 -17.10 -26.29
CA ILE A 201 27.72 -17.15 -25.17
C ILE A 201 27.30 -16.14 -24.09
N LEU A 202 27.00 -16.65 -22.89
CA LEU A 202 26.88 -15.89 -21.64
C LEU A 202 28.27 -15.69 -21.03
N ALA A 203 28.68 -14.44 -20.84
CA ALA A 203 29.86 -14.08 -20.05
C ALA A 203 29.52 -14.24 -18.54
N TYR A 204 30.02 -15.31 -17.93
CA TYR A 204 30.06 -15.46 -16.47
C TYR A 204 31.30 -14.74 -15.93
N TYR A 205 31.12 -13.75 -15.06
CA TYR A 205 32.18 -13.34 -14.14
C TYR A 205 32.36 -14.43 -13.09
N SER A 206 33.28 -15.36 -13.36
CA SER A 206 33.72 -16.33 -12.37
C SER A 206 34.83 -15.72 -11.52
N TYR A 207 34.53 -15.46 -10.24
CA TYR A 207 35.55 -15.32 -9.20
C TYR A 207 36.49 -16.53 -9.24
N SER A 208 37.78 -16.33 -8.96
CA SER A 208 38.74 -17.42 -9.01
C SER A 208 38.46 -18.40 -7.86
N SER A 209 38.60 -19.71 -8.11
CA SER A 209 38.43 -20.75 -7.08
C SER A 209 39.37 -20.58 -5.87
N SER A 210 40.41 -19.75 -6.00
CA SER A 210 41.32 -19.38 -4.92
C SER A 210 40.69 -18.40 -3.94
N GLU A 211 39.93 -17.41 -4.42
CA GLU A 211 39.29 -16.37 -3.60
C GLU A 211 38.11 -16.95 -2.80
N ILE A 212 37.32 -17.84 -3.42
CA ILE A 212 36.22 -18.56 -2.75
C ILE A 212 36.75 -19.46 -1.61
N ALA A 213 37.93 -20.06 -1.77
CA ALA A 213 38.51 -20.94 -0.75
C ALA A 213 39.03 -20.15 0.47
N GLU A 214 39.45 -18.90 0.27
CA GLU A 214 39.97 -18.03 1.33
C GLU A 214 38.83 -17.43 2.16
N ASP A 215 37.75 -17.00 1.50
CA ASP A 215 36.53 -16.53 2.17
C ASP A 215 35.81 -17.63 2.95
N MET A 216 35.80 -18.87 2.42
CA MET A 216 35.25 -20.04 3.12
C MET A 216 36.06 -20.43 4.37
N ARG A 217 37.35 -20.09 4.45
CA ARG A 217 38.17 -20.31 5.67
C ARG A 217 37.86 -19.27 6.75
N ILE A 218 37.54 -18.04 6.36
CA ILE A 218 37.20 -16.96 7.29
C ILE A 218 35.82 -17.25 7.92
N LEU A 219 34.84 -17.67 7.12
CA LEU A 219 33.49 -18.01 7.59
C LEU A 219 33.44 -19.22 8.55
N ASN A 220 34.28 -20.24 8.32
CA ASN A 220 34.36 -21.42 9.19
C ASN A 220 35.10 -21.17 10.51
N LYS A 221 35.78 -20.02 10.67
CA LYS A 221 36.47 -19.65 11.91
C LYS A 221 35.56 -18.89 12.89
N VAL A 222 34.39 -18.43 12.45
CA VAL A 222 33.47 -17.57 13.23
C VAL A 222 32.21 -18.30 13.71
N SER A 223 31.89 -19.49 13.19
CA SER A 223 30.75 -20.29 13.66
C SER A 223 31.18 -21.62 14.30
N GLY A 224 30.98 -21.74 15.61
CA GLY A 224 31.11 -23.00 16.34
C GLY A 224 30.01 -23.98 15.92
N LYS A 225 30.38 -25.24 15.65
CA LYS A 225 29.44 -26.31 15.29
C LYS A 225 28.73 -26.90 16.52
N PRO A 226 27.43 -27.25 16.44
CA PRO A 226 26.86 -28.33 17.25
C PRO A 226 26.68 -29.62 16.43
N LEU A 227 27.06 -30.75 17.02
CA LEU A 227 26.77 -32.11 16.55
C LEU A 227 25.33 -32.51 16.92
N ALA A 228 24.54 -32.95 15.94
CA ALA A 228 23.23 -33.56 16.19
C ALA A 228 23.35 -35.10 16.32
N LYS A 229 22.93 -35.66 17.46
CA LYS A 229 22.61 -37.09 17.63
C LYS A 229 21.09 -37.26 17.59
N LYS A 230 20.61 -38.20 16.78
CA LYS A 230 19.19 -38.62 16.69
C LYS A 230 18.77 -39.41 17.94
N LEU A 231 17.60 -39.11 18.48
CA LEU A 231 16.83 -39.96 19.40
C LEU A 231 15.40 -40.16 18.83
N PRO A 232 14.77 -41.33 19.02
CA PRO A 232 13.46 -41.68 18.45
C PRO A 232 12.27 -41.10 19.25
N PRO A 233 11.05 -41.04 18.67
CA PRO A 233 9.93 -40.32 19.25
C PRO A 233 9.23 -41.10 20.37
N VAL A 234 8.82 -40.39 21.42
CA VAL A 234 7.94 -40.87 22.50
C VAL A 234 6.55 -40.24 22.29
N PRO A 235 5.44 -40.99 22.42
CA PRO A 235 4.10 -40.45 22.18
C PRO A 235 3.65 -39.53 23.32
N THR A 236 3.07 -38.38 22.97
CA THR A 236 2.43 -37.46 23.92
C THR A 236 0.95 -37.79 24.11
N PRO A 237 0.44 -37.86 25.35
CA PRO A 237 -1.00 -37.90 25.61
C PRO A 237 -1.58 -36.49 25.52
N VAL A 238 -2.77 -36.40 24.93
CA VAL A 238 -3.60 -35.19 24.88
C VAL A 238 -4.16 -34.93 26.28
N VAL A 239 -3.99 -33.71 26.81
CA VAL A 239 -4.62 -33.26 28.06
C VAL A 239 -5.52 -32.06 27.74
N ASP A 240 -6.82 -32.28 27.84
CA ASP A 240 -7.89 -31.26 27.79
C ASP A 240 -7.78 -30.30 28.97
N MET A 241 -7.82 -28.99 28.74
CA MET A 241 -7.92 -27.98 29.81
C MET A 241 -8.89 -26.85 29.42
N ASN A 242 -10.17 -27.03 29.76
CA ASN A 242 -11.11 -25.93 29.99
C ASN A 242 -10.80 -25.31 31.36
N LEU A 243 -10.19 -24.11 31.40
CA LEU A 243 -10.01 -23.33 32.63
C LEU A 243 -10.91 -22.08 32.62
N ASP A 244 -11.84 -22.02 33.57
CA ASP A 244 -12.65 -20.82 33.86
C ASP A 244 -11.84 -19.83 34.72
N VAL A 245 -11.60 -18.63 34.19
CA VAL A 245 -10.87 -17.55 34.89
C VAL A 245 -11.68 -16.26 34.85
N LYS A 246 -11.96 -15.65 36.01
CA LYS A 246 -12.68 -14.35 36.10
C LYS A 246 -12.19 -13.50 37.27
N ILE A 247 -12.37 -12.18 37.21
CA ILE A 247 -12.05 -11.24 38.30
C ILE A 247 -13.34 -10.53 38.71
N GLU A 248 -13.75 -10.66 39.97
CA GLU A 248 -14.90 -9.97 40.56
C GLU A 248 -14.49 -9.39 41.92
N ASP A 249 -14.88 -8.14 42.20
CA ASP A 249 -14.68 -7.46 43.50
C ASP A 249 -13.23 -7.53 44.04
N GLY A 250 -12.23 -7.40 43.17
CA GLY A 250 -10.81 -7.44 43.54
C GLY A 250 -10.31 -8.84 43.96
N LYS A 251 -11.05 -9.89 43.62
CA LYS A 251 -10.69 -11.31 43.81
C LYS A 251 -10.54 -12.00 42.45
N LEU A 252 -9.58 -12.92 42.36
CA LEU A 252 -9.34 -13.72 41.16
C LEU A 252 -9.99 -15.09 41.33
N TYR A 253 -10.85 -15.50 40.41
CA TYR A 253 -11.34 -16.86 40.29
C TYR A 253 -10.49 -17.61 39.26
N TYR A 254 -9.85 -18.69 39.67
CA TYR A 254 -9.04 -19.53 38.81
C TYR A 254 -9.16 -20.99 39.27
N ASP A 255 -9.36 -21.92 38.34
CA ASP A 255 -9.50 -23.36 38.62
C ASP A 255 -10.47 -23.65 39.78
N LYS A 256 -11.70 -23.11 39.64
CA LYS A 256 -12.81 -23.25 40.59
C LYS A 256 -12.56 -22.72 42.00
N ARG A 257 -11.53 -21.88 42.21
CA ARG A 257 -11.17 -21.31 43.52
C ARG A 257 -11.01 -19.80 43.45
N TRP A 258 -11.41 -19.14 44.53
CA TRP A 258 -11.21 -17.71 44.73
C TRP A 258 -9.88 -17.42 45.42
N PHE A 259 -9.16 -16.44 44.89
CA PHE A 259 -7.89 -15.95 45.39
C PHE A 259 -7.98 -14.47 45.76
N THR A 260 -7.41 -14.12 46.90
CA THR A 260 -7.41 -12.74 47.42
C THR A 260 -6.01 -12.17 47.49
N ARG A 261 -5.92 -10.84 47.62
CA ARG A 261 -4.66 -10.13 47.89
C ARG A 261 -3.94 -10.74 49.11
N ASN A 262 -2.61 -10.81 49.04
CA ASN A 262 -1.68 -11.39 50.00
C ASN A 262 -1.76 -12.92 50.20
N GLN A 263 -2.53 -13.64 49.38
CA GLN A 263 -2.57 -15.11 49.45
C GLN A 263 -1.33 -15.72 48.78
N PRO A 264 -0.68 -16.73 49.41
CA PRO A 264 0.41 -17.47 48.78
C PRO A 264 -0.13 -18.40 47.68
N ILE A 265 0.53 -18.38 46.53
CA ILE A 265 0.20 -19.16 45.34
C ILE A 265 1.47 -19.79 44.75
N MET A 266 1.29 -20.86 43.98
CA MET A 266 2.37 -21.50 43.22
C MET A 266 2.16 -21.19 41.74
N LEU A 267 3.12 -20.47 41.15
CA LEU A 267 3.13 -20.11 39.74
C LEU A 267 3.87 -21.17 38.94
N GLU A 268 3.24 -21.69 37.90
CA GLU A 268 3.87 -22.61 36.95
C GLU A 268 4.14 -21.87 35.63
N SER A 269 5.41 -21.81 35.23
CA SER A 269 5.82 -21.24 33.93
C SER A 269 5.52 -22.24 32.81
N LYS A 270 5.25 -21.74 31.59
CA LYS A 270 5.12 -22.57 30.37
C LYS A 270 6.37 -23.43 30.09
N GLU A 271 7.51 -23.09 30.67
CA GLU A 271 8.76 -23.85 30.58
C GLU A 271 8.93 -24.91 31.69
N GLY A 272 7.88 -25.17 32.49
CA GLY A 272 7.84 -26.24 33.49
C GLY A 272 8.43 -25.89 34.87
N GLY A 273 8.77 -24.62 35.11
CA GLY A 273 9.27 -24.15 36.41
C GLY A 273 8.15 -23.76 37.38
N LYS A 274 8.14 -24.33 38.59
CA LYS A 274 7.20 -23.98 39.67
C LYS A 274 7.85 -23.04 40.69
N VAL A 275 7.22 -21.89 40.93
CA VAL A 275 7.74 -20.81 41.77
C VAL A 275 6.68 -20.39 42.78
N MET A 276 7.06 -20.31 44.06
CA MET A 276 6.16 -19.84 45.10
C MET A 276 6.16 -18.30 45.16
N GLY A 277 4.97 -17.70 45.25
CA GLY A 277 4.81 -16.26 45.37
C GLY A 277 3.53 -15.86 46.09
N SER A 278 3.30 -14.57 46.32
CA SER A 278 2.08 -14.05 46.92
C SER A 278 1.47 -12.94 46.08
N ILE A 279 0.15 -12.92 45.96
CA ILE A 279 -0.55 -11.93 45.13
C ILE A 279 -0.47 -10.56 45.80
N ILE A 280 0.16 -9.58 45.15
CA ILE A 280 0.29 -8.21 45.68
C ILE A 280 -0.90 -7.34 45.26
N ASN A 281 -1.36 -7.48 44.03
CA ASN A 281 -2.44 -6.68 43.48
C ASN A 281 -3.26 -7.49 42.46
N ILE A 282 -4.57 -7.29 42.47
CA ILE A 282 -5.52 -7.86 41.50
C ILE A 282 -6.31 -6.66 40.97
N SER A 283 -6.12 -6.32 39.71
CA SER A 283 -6.85 -5.25 39.03
C SER A 283 -7.32 -5.69 37.64
N ALA A 284 -8.23 -4.92 37.07
CA ALA A 284 -8.71 -5.09 35.70
C ALA A 284 -7.58 -5.05 34.64
N GLN A 285 -6.49 -4.32 34.92
CA GLN A 285 -5.43 -4.09 33.93
C GLN A 285 -4.17 -4.92 34.19
N GLU A 286 -3.97 -5.37 35.43
CA GLU A 286 -2.79 -6.14 35.83
C GLU A 286 -3.03 -7.02 37.07
N ILE A 287 -2.33 -8.16 37.10
CA ILE A 287 -2.15 -8.97 38.31
C ILE A 287 -0.66 -8.97 38.64
N LEU A 288 -0.33 -8.55 39.87
CA LEU A 288 1.04 -8.48 40.38
C LEU A 288 1.26 -9.57 41.41
N VAL A 289 2.33 -10.36 41.24
CA VAL A 289 2.71 -11.43 42.17
C VAL A 289 4.15 -11.23 42.65
N ARG A 290 4.37 -11.28 43.96
CA ARG A 290 5.70 -11.23 44.58
C ARG A 290 6.31 -12.63 44.61
N ARG A 291 7.51 -12.82 44.06
CA ARG A 291 8.23 -14.09 44.22
C ARG A 291 8.85 -14.18 45.62
N ALA A 292 8.73 -15.34 46.26
CA ALA A 292 9.21 -15.55 47.63
C ALA A 292 10.74 -15.63 47.74
N THR A 293 11.44 -15.95 46.65
CA THR A 293 12.89 -16.23 46.67
C THR A 293 13.77 -14.99 46.58
N ASP A 294 13.26 -13.87 46.07
CA ASP A 294 14.09 -12.68 45.74
C ASP A 294 13.35 -11.33 45.82
N ASN A 295 12.12 -11.29 46.36
CA ASN A 295 11.30 -10.06 46.48
C ASN A 295 11.03 -9.32 45.15
N VAL A 296 11.30 -9.92 44.00
CA VAL A 296 11.01 -9.34 42.68
C VAL A 296 9.51 -9.50 42.37
N ALA A 297 8.88 -8.42 41.90
CA ALA A 297 7.50 -8.44 41.43
C ALA A 297 7.45 -8.94 39.97
N LEU A 298 6.73 -10.04 39.73
CA LEU A 298 6.44 -10.56 38.39
C LEU A 298 5.21 -9.84 37.82
N TYR A 299 5.37 -9.29 36.61
CA TYR A 299 4.35 -8.53 35.88
C TYR A 299 3.47 -9.44 35.02
N GLY A 300 2.18 -9.54 35.34
CA GLY A 300 1.18 -10.29 34.57
C GLY A 300 0.23 -9.40 33.79
N ARG A 301 0.72 -8.64 32.79
CA ARG A 301 -0.14 -7.77 31.93
C ARG A 301 -1.06 -8.55 30.98
N LEU A 302 -0.68 -9.77 30.57
CA LEU A 302 -1.41 -10.57 29.59
C LEU A 302 -2.71 -11.19 30.15
N VAL A 303 -2.72 -11.54 31.44
CA VAL A 303 -3.85 -12.28 32.04
C VAL A 303 -5.02 -11.35 32.36
N ALA A 304 -4.75 -10.14 32.84
CA ALA A 304 -5.80 -9.18 33.17
C ALA A 304 -6.54 -8.65 31.92
N ARG A 305 -5.82 -8.40 30.82
CA ARG A 305 -6.43 -8.04 29.53
C ARG A 305 -7.34 -9.15 28.98
N ALA A 306 -6.96 -10.41 29.11
CA ALA A 306 -7.80 -11.54 28.67
C ALA A 306 -9.08 -11.68 29.50
N ILE A 307 -9.06 -11.29 30.78
CA ILE A 307 -10.21 -11.40 31.70
C ILE A 307 -11.17 -10.21 31.55
N VAL A 308 -10.64 -8.99 31.36
CA VAL A 308 -11.46 -7.77 31.22
C VAL A 308 -11.99 -7.57 29.80
N ALA A 309 -11.33 -8.14 28.79
CA ALA A 309 -11.88 -8.21 27.46
C ALA A 309 -13.13 -9.11 27.34
N GLY A 310 -13.62 -9.68 28.46
CA GLY A 310 -14.89 -10.39 28.50
C GLY A 310 -14.95 -11.45 27.41
N ILE A 311 -14.45 -12.65 27.70
CA ILE A 311 -14.71 -13.84 26.86
C ILE A 311 -16.21 -14.19 26.97
N HIS A 312 -17.07 -13.32 26.45
CA HIS A 312 -18.16 -13.70 25.57
C HIS A 312 -17.47 -13.77 24.19
N ASN A 313 -16.99 -14.93 23.74
CA ASN A 313 -17.84 -15.95 23.14
C ASN A 313 -19.18 -15.41 22.60
N GLU A 314 -19.10 -14.35 21.81
CA GLU A 314 -19.93 -14.15 20.62
C GLU A 314 -19.08 -14.37 19.35
N PHE A 315 -18.22 -15.40 19.35
CA PHE A 315 -18.10 -16.17 18.12
C PHE A 315 -19.39 -16.97 18.02
N GLN A 316 -20.33 -16.50 17.19
CA GLN A 316 -21.38 -17.34 16.66
C GLN A 316 -20.69 -18.48 15.90
N LEU A 317 -20.37 -19.55 16.64
CA LEU A 317 -20.05 -20.85 16.12
C LEU A 317 -21.25 -21.27 15.26
N ARG A 318 -21.12 -21.08 13.94
CA ARG A 318 -21.88 -21.88 12.98
C ARG A 318 -21.58 -23.34 13.34
N PRO A 319 -22.57 -24.16 13.75
CA PRO A 319 -22.33 -25.55 14.06
C PRO A 319 -22.00 -26.27 12.75
N GLY A 320 -20.71 -26.48 12.47
CA GLY A 320 -20.26 -27.17 11.26
C GLY A 320 -18.78 -27.05 10.88
N ALA A 321 -18.00 -26.12 11.44
CA ALA A 321 -16.59 -25.96 11.07
C ALA A 321 -15.70 -27.01 11.78
N ARG A 322 -15.56 -28.20 11.17
CA ARG A 322 -14.47 -29.14 11.49
C ARG A 322 -13.12 -28.50 11.14
N ASP A 323 -12.11 -28.77 11.98
CA ASP A 323 -10.68 -28.44 11.83
C ASP A 323 -10.21 -28.26 10.39
N LYS A 324 -10.21 -27.03 9.92
CA LYS A 324 -9.68 -26.63 8.63
C LYS A 324 -8.22 -26.20 8.85
N GLN A 325 -7.25 -26.91 8.26
CA GLN A 325 -5.82 -26.57 8.36
C GLN A 325 -5.55 -25.10 7.97
N PRO A 326 -4.58 -24.41 8.60
CA PRO A 326 -4.26 -23.05 8.21
C PRO A 326 -3.74 -23.00 6.77
N LEU A 327 -4.08 -21.91 6.06
CA LEU A 327 -3.60 -21.65 4.70
C LEU A 327 -2.39 -20.72 4.70
N HIS A 328 -1.54 -20.85 3.68
CA HIS A 328 -0.33 -20.05 3.49
C HIS A 328 -0.22 -19.56 2.05
N LEU A 329 0.57 -18.50 1.85
CA LEU A 329 0.92 -17.99 0.52
C LEU A 329 2.30 -18.50 0.08
N VAL A 330 2.34 -19.18 -1.06
CA VAL A 330 3.57 -19.39 -1.83
C VAL A 330 3.64 -18.28 -2.87
N THR A 331 4.65 -17.43 -2.76
CA THR A 331 4.72 -16.16 -3.50
C THR A 331 5.83 -16.17 -4.54
N GLY A 332 5.62 -15.49 -5.67
CA GLY A 332 6.64 -15.18 -6.65
C GLY A 332 6.41 -13.78 -7.21
N SER A 333 7.47 -13.06 -7.52
CA SER A 333 7.39 -11.66 -7.93
C SER A 333 8.38 -11.30 -9.00
N TYR A 334 7.97 -10.48 -9.97
CA TYR A 334 8.85 -9.95 -11.00
C TYR A 334 8.33 -8.61 -11.51
N GLY A 335 9.21 -7.83 -12.14
CA GLY A 335 8.84 -6.55 -12.69
C GLY A 335 9.88 -5.97 -13.62
N PHE A 336 9.49 -4.89 -14.29
CA PHE A 336 10.29 -4.16 -15.27
C PHE A 336 10.16 -2.67 -15.00
N SER A 337 11.21 -1.91 -15.32
CA SER A 337 11.09 -0.46 -15.34
C SER A 337 10.72 0.02 -16.75
N LYS A 338 9.96 1.11 -16.86
CA LYS A 338 9.71 1.81 -18.13
C LYS A 338 11.00 2.31 -18.78
N SER A 339 12.03 2.61 -17.98
CA SER A 339 13.32 3.07 -18.51
C SER A 339 14.21 1.88 -18.88
N VAL A 340 14.64 1.84 -20.15
CA VAL A 340 15.57 0.84 -20.72
C VAL A 340 17.03 1.05 -20.24
N ALA A 341 17.26 1.94 -19.26
CA ALA A 341 18.59 2.22 -18.75
C ALA A 341 19.25 0.95 -18.17
N LYS A 342 20.31 0.46 -18.84
CA LYS A 342 21.05 -0.79 -18.56
C LYS A 342 21.76 -0.85 -17.18
N ASN A 343 21.48 0.07 -16.26
CA ASN A 343 22.15 0.20 -14.96
C ASN A 343 21.18 0.51 -13.82
N SER A 344 19.98 -0.08 -13.79
CA SER A 344 19.25 -0.17 -12.53
C SER A 344 19.94 -1.23 -11.66
N VAL A 345 20.72 -0.78 -10.67
CA VAL A 345 21.03 -1.66 -9.54
C VAL A 345 19.68 -2.14 -9.02
N LEU A 346 19.41 -3.44 -9.12
CA LEU A 346 18.21 -4.06 -8.55
C LEU A 346 18.23 -3.78 -7.05
N LYS A 347 17.62 -2.66 -6.65
CA LYS A 347 17.35 -2.36 -5.25
C LYS A 347 16.29 -3.37 -4.84
N LYS A 348 16.55 -4.07 -3.74
CA LYS A 348 15.62 -5.03 -3.16
C LYS A 348 14.23 -4.37 -3.11
N TRP A 349 13.21 -5.07 -3.62
CA TRP A 349 11.80 -4.66 -3.54
C TRP A 349 11.31 -3.55 -4.48
N THR A 350 12.08 -3.13 -5.49
CA THR A 350 11.63 -2.07 -6.42
C THR A 350 11.84 -2.41 -7.87
N PHE A 351 10.91 -1.98 -8.73
CA PHE A 351 11.01 -2.08 -10.19
C PHE A 351 10.72 -0.70 -10.78
N GLY A 352 11.77 0.05 -11.12
CA GLY A 352 11.61 1.44 -11.53
C GLY A 352 11.12 2.31 -10.38
N ASP A 353 10.00 3.00 -10.59
CA ASP A 353 9.34 3.83 -9.58
C ASP A 353 8.42 3.01 -8.66
N ASP A 354 8.09 1.77 -9.03
CA ASP A 354 7.28 0.86 -8.22
C ASP A 354 8.04 0.24 -7.03
N ALA A 355 7.30 -0.10 -5.99
CA ALA A 355 7.76 -0.94 -4.89
C ALA A 355 6.76 -2.04 -4.51
N TYR A 356 7.25 -3.11 -3.89
CA TYR A 356 6.41 -4.17 -3.33
C TYR A 356 6.96 -4.71 -2.02
N PHE A 357 6.17 -5.45 -1.26
CA PHE A 357 6.69 -6.25 -0.15
C PHE A 357 5.96 -7.58 -0.02
N ILE A 358 6.63 -8.52 0.64
CA ILE A 358 6.11 -9.83 1.02
C ILE A 358 6.57 -10.06 2.46
N ALA A 359 5.61 -10.09 3.38
CA ALA A 359 5.83 -10.29 4.80
C ALA A 359 5.06 -11.52 5.28
N ARG A 360 5.68 -12.29 6.18
CA ARG A 360 5.06 -13.46 6.80
C ARG A 360 5.03 -13.27 8.30
N ASN A 361 3.85 -13.38 8.89
CA ASN A 361 3.64 -13.39 10.33
C ASN A 361 3.02 -14.74 10.75
N LYS A 362 3.04 -15.03 12.05
CA LYS A 362 2.41 -16.23 12.63
C LYS A 362 0.92 -16.33 12.30
N VAL A 363 0.21 -15.20 12.26
CA VAL A 363 -1.25 -15.17 12.03
C VAL A 363 -1.65 -14.94 10.57
N ALA A 364 -0.81 -14.29 9.77
CA ALA A 364 -1.16 -13.87 8.41
C ALA A 364 0.05 -13.79 7.48
N ASP A 365 -0.20 -14.03 6.20
CA ASP A 365 0.74 -13.70 5.12
C ASP A 365 0.26 -12.44 4.41
N VAL A 366 1.15 -11.46 4.24
CA VAL A 366 0.79 -10.13 3.72
C VAL A 366 1.68 -9.78 2.55
N ILE A 367 1.06 -9.38 1.45
CA ILE A 367 1.74 -8.89 0.26
C ILE A 367 1.20 -7.51 -0.09
N GLY A 368 2.04 -6.65 -0.66
CA GLY A 368 1.63 -5.31 -1.06
C GLY A 368 2.44 -4.77 -2.22
N VAL A 369 1.84 -3.85 -2.97
CA VAL A 369 2.45 -3.09 -4.06
C VAL A 369 2.09 -1.61 -3.92
N ALA A 370 2.96 -0.75 -4.44
CA ALA A 370 2.75 0.68 -4.56
C ALA A 370 3.45 1.20 -5.81
N ASP A 371 2.70 1.95 -6.63
CA ASP A 371 3.24 2.66 -7.80
C ASP A 371 3.49 4.13 -7.43
N GLY A 372 4.72 4.58 -7.70
CA GLY A 372 5.18 5.93 -7.44
C GLY A 372 4.83 6.89 -8.58
N VAL A 373 4.14 7.99 -8.25
CA VAL A 373 3.66 8.93 -9.27
C VAL A 373 4.84 9.62 -9.97
N GLY A 374 5.03 9.34 -11.26
CA GLY A 374 6.21 9.81 -12.02
C GLY A 374 6.35 11.33 -12.15
N GLY A 375 5.28 12.11 -11.95
CA GLY A 375 5.28 13.57 -12.07
C GLY A 375 6.25 14.29 -11.13
N TRP A 376 6.58 13.67 -9.99
CA TRP A 376 7.57 14.20 -9.02
C TRP A 376 8.96 14.41 -9.61
N ARG A 377 9.31 13.67 -10.66
CA ARG A 377 10.59 13.80 -11.37
C ARG A 377 10.80 15.20 -11.96
N ASN A 378 9.73 15.88 -12.36
CA ASN A 378 9.78 17.26 -12.89
C ASN A 378 10.19 18.28 -11.82
N TYR A 379 9.99 17.95 -10.54
CA TYR A 379 10.39 18.74 -9.39
C TYR A 379 11.76 18.32 -8.82
N GLY A 380 12.47 17.39 -9.49
CA GLY A 380 13.75 16.86 -9.02
C GLY A 380 13.63 15.90 -7.84
N ILE A 381 12.43 15.38 -7.57
CA ILE A 381 12.14 14.43 -6.50
C ILE A 381 12.16 13.02 -7.11
N ASP A 382 12.79 12.05 -6.43
CA ASP A 382 12.85 10.65 -6.86
C ASP A 382 11.50 9.96 -6.58
N PRO A 383 10.69 9.66 -7.60
CA PRO A 383 9.36 9.04 -7.40
C PRO A 383 9.45 7.62 -6.83
N SER A 384 10.60 6.94 -6.94
CA SER A 384 10.80 5.61 -6.35
C SER A 384 11.01 5.63 -4.83
N ALA A 385 11.29 6.81 -4.25
CA ALA A 385 11.68 6.91 -2.85
C ALA A 385 10.49 6.70 -1.91
N PHE A 386 9.38 7.39 -2.17
CA PHE A 386 8.14 7.32 -1.40
C PHE A 386 7.54 5.90 -1.32
N PRO A 387 7.19 5.23 -2.45
CA PRO A 387 6.61 3.89 -2.42
C PRO A 387 7.57 2.87 -1.79
N ARG A 388 8.88 2.99 -2.01
CA ARG A 388 9.89 2.11 -1.39
C ARG A 388 9.83 2.20 0.14
N GLN A 389 9.83 3.41 0.69
CA GLN A 389 9.77 3.58 2.13
C GLN A 389 8.42 3.14 2.69
N LEU A 390 7.32 3.45 1.99
CA LEU A 390 5.99 3.02 2.39
C LEU A 390 5.89 1.49 2.51
N MET A 391 6.32 0.76 1.47
CA MET A 391 6.30 -0.71 1.47
C MET A 391 7.27 -1.31 2.51
N ALA A 392 8.43 -0.68 2.74
CA ALA A 392 9.36 -1.11 3.79
C ALA A 392 8.78 -0.95 5.20
N THR A 393 8.07 0.16 5.47
CA THR A 393 7.38 0.38 6.74
C THR A 393 6.22 -0.61 6.91
N CYS A 394 5.42 -0.86 5.86
CA CYS A 394 4.38 -1.88 5.87
C CYS A 394 4.93 -3.27 6.22
N GLN A 395 6.04 -3.67 5.58
CA GLN A 395 6.70 -4.94 5.86
C GLN A 395 7.11 -5.04 7.33
N ARG A 396 7.76 -4.00 7.87
CA ARG A 396 8.20 -3.97 9.26
C ARG A 396 7.02 -4.10 10.24
N LEU A 397 5.94 -3.34 10.04
CA LEU A 397 4.74 -3.41 10.89
C LEU A 397 4.15 -4.82 10.92
N VAL A 398 4.13 -5.52 9.78
CA VAL A 398 3.65 -6.90 9.71
C VAL A 398 4.58 -7.87 10.43
N GLU A 399 5.89 -7.78 10.20
CA GLU A 399 6.88 -8.68 10.82
C GLU A 399 6.95 -8.50 12.35
N GLU A 400 6.82 -7.27 12.84
CA GLU A 400 6.78 -6.96 14.28
C GLU A 400 5.44 -7.29 14.94
N GLY A 401 4.40 -7.61 14.14
CA GLY A 401 3.06 -7.93 14.65
C GLY A 401 2.25 -6.70 15.05
N HIS A 402 2.63 -5.52 14.57
CA HIS A 402 1.93 -4.25 14.74
C HIS A 402 0.88 -4.03 13.64
N PHE A 403 0.01 -5.01 13.42
CA PHE A 403 -1.06 -4.94 12.43
C PHE A 403 -2.26 -5.80 12.83
N ARG A 404 -3.39 -5.57 12.14
CA ARG A 404 -4.57 -6.44 12.22
C ARG A 404 -4.78 -7.07 10.84
N PRO A 405 -4.73 -8.41 10.70
CA PRO A 405 -4.91 -9.05 9.40
C PRO A 405 -6.25 -8.69 8.73
N GLN A 406 -7.31 -8.49 9.52
CA GLN A 406 -8.64 -8.13 9.03
C GLN A 406 -8.76 -6.68 8.56
N ALA A 407 -7.76 -5.82 8.81
CA ALA A 407 -7.80 -4.40 8.47
C ALA A 407 -6.51 -3.92 7.79
N PRO A 408 -6.20 -4.36 6.55
CA PRO A 408 -4.99 -3.94 5.84
C PRO A 408 -4.88 -2.43 5.62
N ALA A 409 -6.00 -1.72 5.54
CA ALA A 409 -6.02 -0.26 5.49
C ALA A 409 -5.32 0.39 6.69
N SER A 410 -5.36 -0.25 7.88
CA SER A 410 -4.63 0.25 9.04
C SER A 410 -3.11 0.14 8.89
N ILE A 411 -2.61 -0.79 8.06
CA ILE A 411 -1.19 -0.90 7.72
C ILE A 411 -0.79 0.28 6.84
N ILE A 412 -1.61 0.61 5.84
CA ILE A 412 -1.39 1.78 4.97
C ILE A 412 -1.37 3.06 5.80
N ALA A 413 -2.39 3.24 6.66
CA ALA A 413 -2.52 4.42 7.50
C ALA A 413 -1.35 4.61 8.48
N ALA A 414 -0.98 3.56 9.21
CA ALA A 414 0.14 3.62 10.15
C ALA A 414 1.48 3.88 9.46
N SER A 415 1.72 3.24 8.30
CA SER A 415 2.93 3.50 7.51
C SER A 415 2.97 4.93 7.00
N TYR A 416 1.86 5.43 6.47
CA TYR A 416 1.78 6.81 5.96
C TYR A 416 1.97 7.85 7.07
N GLU A 417 1.37 7.63 8.24
CA GLU A 417 1.56 8.50 9.41
C GLU A 417 3.05 8.57 9.83
N GLU A 418 3.76 7.43 9.83
CA GLU A 418 5.20 7.39 10.12
C GLU A 418 6.03 8.16 9.09
N LEU A 419 5.65 8.08 7.80
CA LEU A 419 6.29 8.86 6.73
C LEU A 419 6.08 10.37 6.93
N GLN A 420 4.88 10.79 7.33
CA GLN A 420 4.56 12.21 7.59
C GLN A 420 5.31 12.77 8.80
N GLN A 421 5.56 11.95 9.82
CA GLN A 421 6.25 12.35 11.05
C GLN A 421 7.78 12.26 10.96
N HIS A 422 8.33 11.84 9.81
CA HIS A 422 9.77 11.71 9.63
C HIS A 422 10.45 13.09 9.66
N LYS A 423 11.61 13.19 10.33
CA LYS A 423 12.33 14.46 10.51
C LYS A 423 12.75 15.09 9.18
N ASP A 424 13.14 14.24 8.25
CA ASP A 424 13.38 14.61 6.85
C ASP A 424 12.18 14.10 6.04
N PRO A 425 11.25 14.98 5.63
CA PRO A 425 10.02 14.56 4.96
C PRO A 425 10.37 13.93 3.61
N LEU A 426 9.91 12.69 3.43
CA LEU A 426 10.12 11.97 2.19
C LEU A 426 9.09 12.44 1.17
N LEU A 427 9.49 13.40 0.35
CA LEU A 427 8.62 14.00 -0.65
C LEU A 427 8.28 12.98 -1.75
N GLY A 428 7.03 12.98 -2.18
CA GLY A 428 6.55 12.06 -3.21
C GLY A 428 5.08 11.68 -3.00
N SER A 429 4.57 10.83 -3.89
CA SER A 429 3.27 10.21 -3.76
C SER A 429 3.26 8.83 -4.38
N SER A 430 2.33 7.98 -3.92
CA SER A 430 2.11 6.67 -4.49
C SER A 430 0.68 6.18 -4.29
N THR A 431 0.29 5.22 -5.11
CA THR A 431 -0.82 4.30 -4.83
C THR A 431 -0.40 3.29 -3.75
N ALA A 432 -1.35 2.50 -3.25
CA ALA A 432 -1.04 1.40 -2.32
C ALA A 432 -2.12 0.31 -2.38
N CYS A 433 -1.73 -0.93 -2.68
CA CYS A 433 -2.62 -2.10 -2.62
C CYS A 433 -2.00 -3.17 -1.72
N ILE A 434 -2.71 -3.58 -0.66
CA ILE A 434 -2.26 -4.60 0.31
C ILE A 434 -3.28 -5.73 0.38
N VAL A 435 -2.79 -6.97 0.36
CA VAL A 435 -3.57 -8.20 0.57
C VAL A 435 -3.02 -8.94 1.78
N SER A 436 -3.88 -9.24 2.75
CA SER A 436 -3.57 -10.00 3.97
C SER A 436 -4.37 -11.29 4.02
N LEU A 437 -3.69 -12.45 3.91
CA LEU A 437 -4.29 -13.76 4.13
C LEU A 437 -4.29 -14.06 5.63
N HIS A 438 -5.46 -14.06 6.27
CA HIS A 438 -5.62 -14.59 7.61
C HIS A 438 -5.61 -16.12 7.58
N ARG A 439 -4.61 -16.74 8.20
CA ARG A 439 -4.31 -18.18 8.03
C ARG A 439 -5.42 -19.09 8.55
N GLU A 440 -5.93 -18.79 9.74
CA GLU A 440 -6.97 -19.60 10.41
C GLU A 440 -8.38 -19.33 9.87
N GLU A 441 -8.74 -18.06 9.65
CA GLU A 441 -10.01 -17.68 9.03
C GLU A 441 -10.11 -18.05 7.54
N ARG A 442 -8.97 -18.39 6.90
CA ARG A 442 -8.89 -18.71 5.47
C ARG A 442 -9.54 -17.65 4.59
N THR A 443 -9.37 -16.40 5.00
CA THR A 443 -9.98 -15.24 4.37
C THR A 443 -8.87 -14.26 4.03
N ILE A 444 -8.88 -13.76 2.81
CA ILE A 444 -8.06 -12.61 2.47
C ILE A 444 -8.83 -11.33 2.77
N TYR A 445 -8.14 -10.36 3.34
CA TYR A 445 -8.60 -9.00 3.53
C TYR A 445 -7.71 -8.10 2.70
N THR A 446 -8.30 -7.09 2.07
CA THR A 446 -7.58 -6.22 1.15
C THR A 446 -7.84 -4.76 1.46
N ALA A 447 -6.92 -3.90 1.04
CA ALA A 447 -7.10 -2.46 0.99
C ALA A 447 -6.39 -1.94 -0.26
N ASN A 448 -7.13 -1.29 -1.16
CA ASN A 448 -6.62 -0.70 -2.38
C ASN A 448 -6.86 0.81 -2.36
N LEU A 449 -5.80 1.59 -2.55
CA LEU A 449 -5.84 3.04 -2.73
C LEU A 449 -5.18 3.39 -4.07
N GLY A 450 -5.99 3.81 -5.04
CA GLY A 450 -5.55 4.14 -6.39
C GLY A 450 -5.94 3.07 -7.42
N ASP A 451 -5.15 2.97 -8.50
CA ASP A 451 -5.38 2.08 -9.65
C ASP A 451 -4.35 0.94 -9.76
N SER A 452 -3.53 0.74 -8.73
CA SER A 452 -3.01 -0.60 -8.44
C SER A 452 -4.18 -1.56 -8.16
N GLY A 453 -3.92 -2.86 -8.15
CA GLY A 453 -5.01 -3.81 -7.94
C GLY A 453 -4.61 -5.26 -7.76
N PHE A 454 -5.63 -6.08 -7.56
CA PHE A 454 -5.47 -7.53 -7.47
C PHE A 454 -6.63 -8.30 -8.12
N LEU A 455 -6.31 -9.54 -8.50
CA LEU A 455 -7.20 -10.55 -9.06
C LEU A 455 -7.11 -11.82 -8.23
N ILE A 456 -8.25 -12.48 -8.02
CA ILE A 456 -8.33 -13.84 -7.47
C ILE A 456 -8.83 -14.76 -8.56
N ILE A 457 -8.09 -15.83 -8.81
CA ILE A 457 -8.40 -16.84 -9.80
C ILE A 457 -8.65 -18.17 -9.09
N ARG A 458 -9.79 -18.79 -9.37
CA ARG A 458 -10.18 -20.12 -8.89
C ARG A 458 -10.63 -20.95 -10.08
N ASP A 459 -10.11 -22.18 -10.17
CA ASP A 459 -10.48 -23.15 -11.22
C ASP A 459 -10.41 -22.61 -12.66
N GLY A 460 -9.49 -21.66 -12.91
CA GLY A 460 -9.29 -21.06 -14.24
C GLY A 460 -10.21 -19.88 -14.56
N GLU A 461 -10.97 -19.38 -13.60
CA GLU A 461 -11.85 -18.21 -13.74
C GLU A 461 -11.48 -17.12 -12.73
N VAL A 462 -11.65 -15.85 -13.10
CA VAL A 462 -11.53 -14.72 -12.17
C VAL A 462 -12.78 -14.68 -11.29
N VAL A 463 -12.61 -14.93 -10.00
CA VAL A 463 -13.71 -14.90 -9.01
C VAL A 463 -13.81 -13.57 -8.29
N HIS A 464 -12.75 -12.76 -8.31
CA HIS A 464 -12.74 -11.42 -7.71
C HIS A 464 -11.69 -10.53 -8.39
N ARG A 465 -12.04 -9.25 -8.56
CA ARG A 465 -11.17 -8.18 -9.07
C ARG A 465 -11.34 -6.95 -8.19
N SER A 466 -10.24 -6.32 -7.80
CA SER A 466 -10.25 -5.03 -7.11
C SER A 466 -10.87 -3.92 -7.96
N LEU A 467 -11.53 -2.98 -7.30
CA LEU A 467 -11.99 -1.75 -7.94
C LEU A 467 -10.86 -0.72 -7.96
N GLU A 468 -10.66 -0.10 -9.11
CA GLU A 468 -9.71 1.01 -9.30
C GLU A 468 -10.32 2.31 -8.79
N GLN A 469 -9.51 3.15 -8.15
CA GLN A 469 -9.92 4.45 -7.62
C GLN A 469 -9.16 5.58 -8.32
N GLN A 470 -9.89 6.42 -9.06
CA GLN A 470 -9.34 7.55 -9.79
C GLN A 470 -10.18 8.82 -9.59
N HIS A 471 -9.54 9.98 -9.51
CA HIS A 471 -10.22 11.29 -9.48
C HIS A 471 -10.77 11.65 -10.86
N TYR A 472 -10.01 11.31 -11.89
CA TYR A 472 -10.34 11.41 -13.31
C TYR A 472 -9.46 10.41 -14.07
N PHE A 473 -9.75 10.17 -15.35
CA PHE A 473 -9.05 9.18 -16.16
C PHE A 473 -7.53 9.32 -16.05
N ASN A 474 -6.85 8.21 -15.69
CA ASN A 474 -5.40 8.15 -15.51
C ASN A 474 -4.87 9.12 -14.42
N THR A 475 -5.66 9.38 -13.38
CA THR A 475 -5.22 10.11 -12.18
C THR A 475 -5.73 9.41 -10.93
N PRO A 476 -4.91 8.52 -10.35
CA PRO A 476 -5.33 7.71 -9.22
C PRO A 476 -5.45 8.50 -7.93
N PHE A 477 -6.24 7.94 -7.02
CA PHE A 477 -6.14 8.24 -5.61
C PHE A 477 -4.74 7.90 -5.12
N GLN A 478 -4.14 8.78 -4.32
CA GLN A 478 -2.75 8.66 -3.95
C GLN A 478 -2.45 9.24 -2.56
N LEU A 479 -1.56 8.58 -1.83
CA LEU A 479 -0.96 9.16 -0.64
C LEU A 479 0.14 10.11 -1.08
N ALA A 480 0.24 11.30 -0.50
CA ALA A 480 1.30 12.24 -0.84
C ALA A 480 1.92 12.91 0.39
N VAL A 481 3.21 13.19 0.32
CA VAL A 481 3.90 14.13 1.20
C VAL A 481 4.47 15.23 0.32
N ALA A 482 3.82 16.38 0.34
CA ALA A 482 4.20 17.52 -0.48
C ALA A 482 5.20 18.44 0.25
N PRO A 483 6.06 19.16 -0.49
CA PRO A 483 6.84 20.25 0.09
C PRO A 483 5.92 21.27 0.77
N PRO A 484 6.36 21.96 1.86
CA PRO A 484 5.54 22.98 2.52
C PRO A 484 5.04 24.08 1.58
N SER A 485 5.82 24.41 0.54
CA SER A 485 5.45 25.40 -0.48
C SER A 485 4.37 24.94 -1.46
N GLN A 486 4.06 23.64 -1.51
CA GLN A 486 3.08 23.03 -2.42
C GLN A 486 1.95 22.29 -1.67
N GLN A 487 1.83 22.52 -0.37
CA GLN A 487 0.83 21.87 0.46
C GLN A 487 -0.58 22.33 0.04
N GLY A 488 -1.46 21.38 -0.29
CA GLY A 488 -2.79 21.66 -0.84
C GLY A 488 -2.85 21.88 -2.36
N LEU A 489 -1.71 21.90 -3.06
CA LEU A 489 -1.64 21.93 -4.54
C LEU A 489 -1.45 20.54 -5.14
N VAL A 490 -1.00 19.57 -4.32
CA VAL A 490 -0.81 18.18 -4.71
C VAL A 490 -2.00 17.35 -4.22
N LEU A 491 -2.50 16.44 -5.06
CA LEU A 491 -3.51 15.47 -4.67
C LEU A 491 -2.96 14.59 -3.54
N SER A 492 -3.70 14.52 -2.44
CA SER A 492 -3.35 13.72 -1.27
C SER A 492 -4.61 13.19 -0.65
N ASP A 493 -4.83 11.89 -0.77
CA ASP A 493 -6.00 11.20 -0.25
C ASP A 493 -5.74 10.62 1.15
N SER A 494 -6.81 10.48 1.93
CA SER A 494 -6.73 9.83 3.23
C SER A 494 -6.57 8.31 3.04
N PRO A 495 -5.71 7.62 3.80
CA PRO A 495 -5.67 6.15 3.79
C PRO A 495 -7.02 5.51 4.18
N GLU A 496 -7.92 6.25 4.84
CA GLU A 496 -9.25 5.79 5.21
C GLU A 496 -10.20 5.62 4.02
N VAL A 497 -9.92 6.25 2.87
CA VAL A 497 -10.73 6.09 1.65
C VAL A 497 -10.31 4.88 0.80
N ALA A 498 -9.32 4.11 1.24
CA ALA A 498 -8.91 2.88 0.58
C ALA A 498 -10.07 1.87 0.51
N GLU A 499 -10.36 1.39 -0.70
CA GLU A 499 -11.39 0.37 -0.93
C GLU A 499 -10.96 -0.94 -0.27
N SER A 500 -11.78 -1.42 0.66
CA SER A 500 -11.48 -2.62 1.45
C SER A 500 -12.46 -3.74 1.12
N SER A 501 -11.94 -4.93 0.81
CA SER A 501 -12.76 -6.12 0.55
C SER A 501 -12.28 -7.33 1.35
N SER A 502 -13.15 -8.33 1.47
CA SER A 502 -12.77 -9.62 2.06
C SER A 502 -13.31 -10.77 1.21
N PHE A 503 -12.56 -11.87 1.15
CA PHE A 503 -12.90 -13.02 0.33
C PHE A 503 -12.38 -14.33 0.95
N GLU A 504 -13.27 -15.31 1.12
CA GLU A 504 -12.90 -16.65 1.59
C GLU A 504 -12.13 -17.41 0.51
N VAL A 505 -10.89 -17.81 0.83
CA VAL A 505 -10.00 -18.51 -0.09
C VAL A 505 -9.95 -20.01 0.17
N GLU A 506 -9.65 -20.74 -0.90
CA GLU A 506 -9.50 -22.19 -0.91
C GLU A 506 -8.08 -22.58 -1.32
N ASP A 507 -7.70 -23.81 -0.97
CA ASP A 507 -6.43 -24.38 -1.40
C ASP A 507 -6.39 -24.44 -2.93
N GLY A 508 -5.35 -23.85 -3.51
CA GLY A 508 -5.24 -23.73 -4.96
C GLY A 508 -5.82 -22.45 -5.56
N ASP A 509 -6.30 -21.49 -4.77
CA ASP A 509 -6.56 -20.15 -5.30
C ASP A 509 -5.25 -19.47 -5.71
N VAL A 510 -5.32 -18.66 -6.78
CA VAL A 510 -4.21 -17.80 -7.21
C VAL A 510 -4.60 -16.35 -6.98
N ILE A 511 -3.68 -15.58 -6.42
CA ILE A 511 -3.80 -14.15 -6.24
C ILE A 511 -2.75 -13.49 -7.13
N ILE A 512 -3.17 -12.58 -8.00
CA ILE A 512 -2.27 -11.70 -8.78
C ILE A 512 -2.44 -10.31 -8.23
N LEU A 513 -1.39 -9.72 -7.69
CA LEU A 513 -1.32 -8.35 -7.21
C LEU A 513 -0.34 -7.59 -8.10
N GLY A 514 -0.71 -6.38 -8.55
CA GLY A 514 0.14 -5.61 -9.43
C GLY A 514 -0.17 -4.13 -9.48
N THR A 515 0.72 -3.39 -10.12
CA THR A 515 0.56 -1.96 -10.42
C THR A 515 -0.22 -1.75 -11.71
N ASP A 516 -0.63 -0.51 -11.99
CA ASP A 516 -1.39 -0.14 -13.18
C ASP A 516 -0.65 -0.55 -14.47
N GLY A 517 0.68 -0.43 -14.53
CA GLY A 517 1.50 -0.88 -15.65
C GLY A 517 1.29 -2.36 -16.03
N LEU A 518 0.85 -3.20 -15.10
CA LEU A 518 0.42 -4.57 -15.40
C LEU A 518 -0.98 -4.61 -16.02
N PHE A 519 -1.98 -4.03 -15.34
CA PHE A 519 -3.40 -4.16 -15.69
C PHE A 519 -3.79 -3.31 -16.90
N ASP A 520 -3.09 -2.21 -17.14
CA ASP A 520 -3.25 -1.36 -18.32
C ASP A 520 -2.81 -2.05 -19.60
N ASN A 521 -1.92 -3.05 -19.49
CA ASN A 521 -1.33 -3.74 -20.63
C ASN A 521 -1.82 -5.18 -20.80
N LEU A 522 -2.41 -5.81 -19.77
CA LEU A 522 -2.94 -7.18 -19.85
C LEU A 522 -4.41 -7.26 -19.44
N SER A 523 -5.22 -7.85 -20.32
CA SER A 523 -6.60 -8.21 -19.98
C SER A 523 -6.65 -9.42 -19.05
N GLU A 524 -7.78 -9.60 -18.36
CA GLU A 524 -8.02 -10.73 -17.47
C GLU A 524 -7.90 -12.07 -18.21
N ASP A 525 -8.44 -12.17 -19.42
CA ASP A 525 -8.35 -13.35 -20.27
C ASP A 525 -6.90 -13.73 -20.60
N MET A 526 -6.05 -12.72 -20.86
CA MET A 526 -4.62 -12.95 -21.10
C MET A 526 -3.91 -13.45 -19.85
N ILE A 527 -4.17 -12.84 -18.69
CA ILE A 527 -3.62 -13.26 -17.41
C ILE A 527 -4.03 -14.72 -17.11
N LEU A 528 -5.31 -15.06 -17.25
CA LEU A 528 -5.83 -16.43 -17.10
C LEU A 528 -5.14 -17.41 -18.04
N GLY A 529 -4.95 -17.02 -19.31
CA GLY A 529 -4.23 -17.82 -20.30
C GLY A 529 -2.78 -18.11 -19.90
N TYR A 530 -2.06 -17.10 -19.39
CA TYR A 530 -0.68 -17.27 -18.93
C TYR A 530 -0.57 -18.10 -17.65
N VAL A 531 -1.47 -17.89 -16.68
CA VAL A 531 -1.54 -18.69 -15.45
C VAL A 531 -1.78 -20.16 -15.79
N SER A 532 -2.78 -20.44 -16.63
CA SER A 532 -3.14 -21.81 -17.05
C SER A 532 -2.01 -22.51 -17.82
N ALA A 533 -1.21 -21.77 -18.58
CA ALA A 533 -0.13 -22.33 -19.38
C ALA A 533 1.15 -22.61 -18.56
N GLN A 534 1.45 -21.79 -17.54
CA GLN A 534 2.73 -21.85 -16.82
C GLN A 534 2.65 -22.44 -15.42
N LEU A 535 1.54 -22.27 -14.70
CA LEU A 535 1.39 -22.76 -13.35
C LEU A 535 1.08 -24.26 -13.36
N LYS A 536 2.08 -25.07 -13.01
CA LYS A 536 1.98 -26.55 -13.07
C LYS A 536 1.78 -27.20 -11.71
N ASP A 537 2.30 -26.59 -10.67
CA ASP A 537 2.26 -27.10 -9.30
C ASP A 537 2.27 -25.93 -8.30
N ASN A 538 2.13 -26.25 -7.02
CA ASN A 538 2.11 -25.27 -5.93
C ASN A 538 3.51 -24.85 -5.47
N ARG A 539 4.59 -25.21 -6.20
CA ARG A 539 5.97 -24.88 -5.77
C ARG A 539 6.30 -23.44 -6.10
N GLU A 540 7.12 -22.84 -5.25
CA GLU A 540 7.62 -21.46 -5.41
C GLU A 540 8.23 -21.21 -6.79
N GLU A 541 8.99 -22.18 -7.33
CA GLU A 541 9.58 -22.09 -8.67
C GLU A 541 8.53 -21.92 -9.78
N SER A 542 7.39 -22.63 -9.68
CA SER A 542 6.31 -22.54 -10.66
C SER A 542 5.57 -21.20 -10.53
N VAL A 543 5.35 -20.73 -9.31
CA VAL A 543 4.72 -19.42 -9.05
C VAL A 543 5.61 -18.29 -9.56
N GLN A 544 6.90 -18.31 -9.21
CA GLN A 544 7.89 -17.32 -9.64
C GLN A 544 8.03 -17.26 -11.16
N LYS A 545 8.10 -18.40 -11.84
CA LYS A 545 8.18 -18.45 -13.31
C LYS A 545 6.92 -17.90 -13.98
N THR A 546 5.75 -18.11 -13.37
CA THR A 546 4.48 -17.61 -13.89
C THR A 546 4.40 -16.09 -13.72
N ALA A 547 4.78 -15.55 -12.55
CA ALA A 547 4.91 -14.11 -12.32
C ALA A 547 5.85 -13.43 -13.32
N LEU A 548 7.02 -14.04 -13.57
CA LEU A 548 7.97 -13.60 -14.61
C LEU A 548 7.29 -13.52 -15.99
N THR A 549 6.59 -14.60 -16.39
CA THR A 549 5.96 -14.66 -17.72
C THR A 549 4.90 -13.58 -17.88
N ILE A 550 4.08 -13.37 -16.84
CA ILE A 550 3.03 -12.34 -16.84
C ILE A 550 3.68 -10.95 -16.97
N ALA A 551 4.67 -10.63 -16.13
CA ALA A 551 5.37 -9.35 -16.20
C ALA A 551 6.07 -9.13 -17.56
N GLU A 552 6.73 -10.16 -18.11
CA GLU A 552 7.38 -10.08 -19.43
C GLU A 552 6.39 -9.79 -20.56
N LYS A 553 5.19 -10.36 -20.48
CA LYS A 553 4.15 -10.16 -21.49
C LYS A 553 3.54 -8.77 -21.40
N ALA A 554 3.28 -8.28 -20.19
CA ALA A 554 2.86 -6.90 -19.97
C ALA A 554 3.91 -5.92 -20.52
N TYR A 555 5.20 -6.16 -20.22
CA TYR A 555 6.29 -5.33 -20.71
C TYR A 555 6.43 -5.36 -22.24
N GLN A 556 6.27 -6.51 -22.88
CA GLN A 556 6.33 -6.58 -24.35
C GLN A 556 5.18 -5.81 -25.01
N LEU A 557 3.97 -5.94 -24.45
CA LEU A 557 2.77 -5.30 -24.98
C LEU A 557 2.72 -3.80 -24.68
N SER A 558 3.36 -3.36 -23.59
CA SER A 558 3.41 -1.93 -23.23
C SER A 558 4.12 -1.07 -24.27
N PHE A 559 5.05 -1.64 -25.04
CA PHE A 559 5.74 -0.97 -26.14
C PHE A 559 5.19 -1.29 -27.53
N ASP A 560 4.10 -2.06 -27.63
CA ASP A 560 3.47 -2.39 -28.92
C ASP A 560 2.52 -1.24 -29.35
N PRO A 561 2.84 -0.49 -30.43
CA PRO A 561 2.03 0.64 -30.86
C PRO A 561 0.72 0.22 -31.54
N ASP A 562 0.62 -1.01 -32.03
CA ASP A 562 -0.53 -1.53 -32.76
C ASP A 562 -1.50 -2.31 -31.84
N TYR A 563 -1.10 -2.53 -30.59
CA TYR A 563 -1.90 -3.23 -29.59
C TYR A 563 -2.98 -2.32 -28.98
N MET A 564 -4.23 -2.76 -29.02
CA MET A 564 -5.30 -2.13 -28.24
C MET A 564 -5.27 -2.65 -26.81
N SER A 565 -4.48 -1.98 -25.97
CA SER A 565 -4.35 -2.27 -24.56
C SER A 565 -5.64 -1.98 -23.77
N PRO A 566 -5.88 -2.65 -22.63
CA PRO A 566 -6.94 -2.27 -21.69
C PRO A 566 -6.99 -0.76 -21.43
N PHE A 567 -5.84 -0.12 -21.23
CA PHE A 567 -5.74 1.33 -21.07
C PHE A 567 -6.24 2.10 -22.29
N ALA A 568 -5.79 1.73 -23.49
CA ALA A 568 -6.22 2.38 -24.73
C ALA A 568 -7.73 2.19 -24.98
N LEU A 569 -8.29 1.03 -24.63
CA LEU A 569 -9.74 0.79 -24.69
C LEU A 569 -10.49 1.71 -23.72
N SER A 570 -10.06 1.78 -22.46
CA SER A 570 -10.64 2.70 -21.46
C SER A 570 -10.52 4.18 -21.88
N ALA A 571 -9.40 4.56 -22.51
CA ALA A 571 -9.21 5.90 -23.08
C ALA A 571 -10.27 6.21 -24.16
N VAL A 572 -10.51 5.25 -25.06
CA VAL A 572 -11.52 5.39 -26.12
C VAL A 572 -12.92 5.52 -25.54
N ASP A 573 -13.25 4.78 -24.49
CA ASP A 573 -14.55 4.83 -23.81
C ASP A 573 -14.83 6.21 -23.17
N VAL A 574 -13.79 6.90 -22.69
CA VAL A 574 -13.89 8.28 -22.19
C VAL A 574 -13.73 9.35 -23.29
N GLY A 575 -13.64 8.93 -24.56
CA GLY A 575 -13.59 9.81 -25.73
C GLY A 575 -12.19 10.24 -26.18
N ILE A 576 -11.12 9.66 -25.62
CA ILE A 576 -9.73 9.92 -25.98
C ILE A 576 -9.29 8.91 -27.04
N GLN A 577 -8.94 9.39 -28.23
CA GLN A 577 -8.45 8.53 -29.32
C GLN A 577 -6.98 8.16 -29.05
N LEU A 578 -6.77 7.03 -28.39
CA LEU A 578 -5.46 6.46 -28.10
C LEU A 578 -5.38 5.01 -28.61
N SER A 579 -4.21 4.59 -29.07
CA SER A 579 -3.89 3.21 -29.43
C SER A 579 -2.48 2.87 -28.96
N GLY A 580 -2.20 1.58 -28.79
CA GLY A 580 -0.92 1.07 -28.30
C GLY A 580 -0.97 0.63 -26.84
N GLY A 581 0.10 -0.02 -26.40
CA GLY A 581 0.40 -0.22 -24.99
C GLY A 581 0.66 1.09 -24.24
N LYS A 582 0.60 1.02 -22.90
CA LYS A 582 1.01 2.11 -22.01
C LYS A 582 2.39 1.78 -21.42
N PRO A 583 3.48 2.39 -21.90
CA PRO A 583 4.81 2.18 -21.30
C PRO A 583 4.83 2.68 -19.86
N ASP A 584 4.93 1.75 -18.91
CA ASP A 584 5.06 2.07 -17.49
C ASP A 584 5.99 1.12 -16.73
N ASP A 585 6.29 1.47 -15.48
CA ASP A 585 6.88 0.53 -14.53
C ASP A 585 5.86 -0.59 -14.25
N ILE A 586 6.33 -1.83 -14.19
CA ILE A 586 5.48 -3.01 -14.11
C ILE A 586 5.91 -3.82 -12.92
N THR A 587 4.99 -4.05 -11.98
CA THR A 587 5.20 -4.94 -10.85
C THR A 587 4.11 -5.99 -10.80
N CYS A 588 4.51 -7.26 -10.73
CA CYS A 588 3.62 -8.40 -10.56
C CYS A 588 4.08 -9.24 -9.36
N VAL A 589 3.22 -9.34 -8.35
CA VAL A 589 3.35 -10.25 -7.21
C VAL A 589 2.24 -11.30 -7.32
N MET A 590 2.62 -12.55 -7.58
CA MET A 590 1.71 -13.68 -7.64
C MET A 590 1.81 -14.49 -6.35
N ALA A 591 0.69 -14.93 -5.82
CA ALA A 591 0.63 -15.86 -4.70
C ALA A 591 -0.29 -17.04 -5.01
N ARG A 592 0.13 -18.23 -4.59
CA ARG A 592 -0.69 -19.44 -4.60
C ARG A 592 -1.08 -19.76 -3.16
N VAL A 593 -2.37 -19.90 -2.91
CA VAL A 593 -2.91 -20.32 -1.61
C VAL A 593 -2.70 -21.82 -1.46
N THR A 594 -2.07 -22.25 -0.36
CA THR A 594 -1.74 -23.66 -0.11
C THR A 594 -1.96 -24.06 1.34
N ASN A 595 -2.38 -25.31 1.57
CA ASN A 595 -2.36 -25.97 2.89
C ASN A 595 -0.95 -26.46 3.29
N GLN A 596 -0.01 -26.55 2.34
CA GLN A 596 1.34 -27.06 2.59
C GLN A 596 2.24 -25.94 3.08
N SER A 597 2.60 -25.97 4.37
CA SER A 597 3.66 -25.13 4.91
C SER A 597 5.01 -25.67 4.41
N ASP A 598 5.60 -25.06 3.39
CA ASP A 598 7.03 -25.25 3.04
C ASP A 598 7.97 -24.65 4.12
N ILE A 599 7.49 -24.50 5.35
CA ILE A 599 8.18 -23.84 6.45
C ILE A 599 8.89 -24.90 7.29
N TYR A 600 10.17 -25.12 6.98
CA TYR A 600 11.13 -25.52 8.01
C TYR A 600 11.39 -24.26 8.86
N ILE A 601 10.91 -24.27 10.11
CA ILE A 601 11.22 -23.26 11.14
C ILE A 601 12.72 -23.29 11.45
#